data_AF-A0A0N4VX74-F1
#
_entry.id   AF-A0A0N4VX74-F1
#
_cell.length_a   1.000
_cell.length_b   1.000
_cell.length_c   1.000
_cell.angle_alpha   90.00
_cell.angle_beta   90.00
_cell.angle_gamma   90.00
#
_symmetry.space_group_name_H-M   'P 1'
#
loop_
_entity.id
_entity.type
_entity.pdbx_description
1 polymer ?
#
loop_
_entity_poly.entity_id
_entity_poly.type
_entity_poly.pdbx_seq_one_letter_code
_entity_poly.pdbx_strand_id
1 'polypeptide(L)' 'LTTCRPSRRCSSGNICVDTNYQPCCERSQMECPTTAQLGFKCYVNTPTSWCRENSDCGGKMCCPTGCNYNVCI' A
#
# COMPACT_ATOMS: atom_id res chain seq x y z
N LEU A 1 -8.41 -14.58 -5.08
CA LEU A 1 -8.75 -13.97 -3.77
C LEU A 1 -9.52 -15.00 -2.98
N THR A 2 -8.86 -15.56 -1.98
CA THR A 2 -9.33 -16.71 -1.21
C THR A 2 -9.83 -16.19 0.13
N THR A 3 -11.14 -16.36 0.35
CA THR A 3 -11.92 -16.19 1.58
C THR A 3 -11.28 -15.38 2.72
N CYS A 4 -11.74 -14.13 2.89
CA CYS A 4 -11.42 -13.31 4.06
C CYS A 4 -12.45 -13.51 5.16
N ARG A 5 -12.00 -13.56 6.42
CA ARG A 5 -12.85 -13.72 7.60
C ARG A 5 -12.58 -12.59 8.61
N PRO A 6 -13.61 -12.04 9.28
CA PRO A 6 -13.41 -11.05 10.33
C PRO A 6 -12.54 -11.61 11.45
N SER A 7 -11.53 -10.83 11.84
CA SER A 7 -10.55 -11.18 12.86
C SER A 7 -9.88 -9.94 13.44
N ARG A 8 -9.77 -9.88 14.77
CA ARG A 8 -9.05 -8.81 15.49
C ARG A 8 -7.53 -8.95 15.43
N ARG A 9 -7.01 -9.95 14.71
CA ARG A 9 -5.56 -10.17 14.52
C ARG A 9 -4.91 -9.15 13.59
N CYS A 10 -5.73 -8.43 12.81
CA CYS A 10 -5.30 -7.47 11.82
C CYS A 10 -5.99 -6.15 12.08
N SER A 11 -5.27 -5.03 11.92
CA SER A 11 -5.83 -3.67 12.07
C SER A 11 -6.97 -3.39 11.08
N SER A 12 -6.99 -4.10 9.94
CA SER A 12 -8.10 -4.10 8.96
C SER A 12 -9.38 -4.76 9.45
N GLY A 13 -9.35 -5.47 10.58
CA GLY A 13 -10.50 -6.21 11.11
C GLY A 13 -10.80 -7.51 10.36
N ASN A 14 -10.04 -7.84 9.31
CA ASN A 14 -10.20 -9.04 8.49
C ASN A 14 -8.86 -9.75 8.27
N ILE A 15 -8.89 -11.07 8.34
CA ILE A 15 -7.76 -11.95 7.98
C ILE A 15 -8.15 -12.76 6.75
N CYS A 16 -7.34 -12.70 5.71
CA CYS A 16 -7.48 -13.46 4.48
C CYS A 16 -6.51 -14.64 4.47
N VAL A 17 -6.79 -15.63 3.64
CA VAL A 17 -5.83 -16.69 3.33
C VAL A 17 -5.38 -16.52 1.90
N ASP A 18 -4.06 -16.52 1.67
CA ASP A 18 -3.53 -16.47 0.32
C ASP A 18 -3.66 -17.84 -0.37
N THR A 19 -3.34 -17.95 -1.67
CA THR A 19 -3.34 -19.22 -2.43
C THR A 19 -2.40 -20.29 -1.85
N ASN A 20 -1.44 -19.87 -1.02
CA ASN A 20 -0.52 -20.74 -0.29
C ASN A 20 -1.03 -21.12 1.12
N TYR A 21 -2.31 -20.91 1.43
CA TYR A 21 -2.91 -21.14 2.75
C TYR A 21 -2.24 -20.35 3.90
N GLN A 22 -1.46 -19.31 3.57
CA GLN A 22 -0.85 -18.46 4.59
C GLN A 22 -1.84 -17.38 5.04
N PRO A 23 -2.04 -17.19 6.36
CA PRO A 23 -2.89 -16.13 6.87
C PRO A 23 -2.20 -14.78 6.62
N CYS A 24 -2.85 -13.93 5.83
CA CYS A 24 -2.43 -12.56 5.60
C CYS A 24 -3.52 -11.62 6.10
N CYS A 25 -3.14 -10.46 6.62
CA CYS A 25 -4.13 -9.42 6.87
C CYS A 25 -4.70 -8.97 5.54
N GLU A 26 -6.04 -8.82 5.47
CA GLU A 26 -6.62 -8.09 4.35
C GLU A 26 -5.87 -6.76 4.31
N ARG A 27 -5.24 -6.44 3.17
CA ARG A 27 -4.68 -5.10 3.01
C ARG A 27 -5.87 -4.17 3.18
N SER A 28 -5.91 -3.45 4.30
CA SER A 28 -6.72 -2.25 4.39
C SER A 28 -6.47 -1.53 3.09
N GLN A 29 -7.49 -1.29 2.26
CA GLN A 29 -7.35 -0.54 1.00
C GLN A 29 -6.97 0.94 1.25
N MET A 30 -6.26 1.21 2.35
CA MET A 30 -6.01 2.50 2.98
C MET A 30 -4.61 2.61 3.60
N GLU A 31 -3.74 1.60 3.49
CA GLU A 31 -2.34 1.75 3.93
C GLU A 31 -1.36 1.69 2.77
N CYS A 32 -0.56 2.75 2.65
CA CYS A 32 0.53 2.81 1.70
C CYS A 32 1.56 1.72 2.03
N PRO A 33 2.04 0.96 1.03
CA PRO A 33 3.13 0.03 1.25
C PRO A 33 4.35 0.79 1.79
N THR A 34 5.11 0.15 2.68
CA THR A 34 6.32 0.78 3.22
C THR A 34 7.35 0.98 2.11
N THR A 35 8.25 1.94 2.30
CA THR A 35 9.31 2.28 1.33
C THR A 35 10.18 1.05 0.97
N ALA A 36 10.39 0.15 1.93
CA ALA A 36 11.07 -1.13 1.72
C ALA A 36 10.28 -2.11 0.84
N GLN A 37 8.95 -2.10 0.90
CA GLN A 37 8.07 -2.93 0.06
C GLN A 37 7.92 -2.36 -1.36
N LEU A 38 8.09 -1.05 -1.51
CA LEU A 38 8.01 -0.39 -2.81
C LEU A 38 9.24 -0.65 -3.70
N GLY A 39 10.38 -0.96 -3.09
CA GLY A 39 11.61 -1.24 -3.83
C GLY A 39 12.16 -0.02 -4.60
N PHE A 40 11.62 1.19 -4.36
CA PHE A 40 12.16 2.41 -4.94
C PHE A 40 13.53 2.70 -4.32
N LYS A 41 14.55 2.72 -5.18
CA LYS A 41 15.84 3.31 -4.83
C LYS A 41 15.82 4.75 -5.29
N CYS A 42 16.16 5.67 -4.39
CA CYS A 42 16.15 7.12 -4.64
C CYS A 42 17.29 7.52 -5.60
N TYR A 43 17.15 7.19 -6.88
CA TYR A 43 18.10 7.57 -7.94
C TYR A 43 17.74 8.90 -8.62
N VAL A 44 16.66 9.56 -8.18
CA VAL A 44 16.13 10.74 -8.83
C VAL A 44 16.84 11.99 -8.29
N ASN A 45 17.56 12.71 -9.16
CA ASN A 45 18.24 13.96 -8.81
C ASN A 45 17.26 15.11 -8.51
N THR A 46 16.06 15.08 -9.11
CA THR A 46 14.98 16.07 -8.90
C THR A 46 13.66 15.34 -8.64
N PRO A 47 13.32 15.03 -7.37
CA PRO A 47 12.12 14.30 -7.04
C PRO A 47 10.86 15.10 -7.43
N THR A 48 9.99 14.51 -8.25
CA THR A 48 8.73 15.12 -8.68
C THR A 48 7.58 14.27 -8.18
N SER A 49 6.75 14.84 -7.28
CA SER A 49 5.55 14.16 -6.80
C SER A 49 4.48 14.09 -7.88
N TRP A 50 3.95 12.89 -8.11
CA TRP A 50 2.86 12.66 -9.06
C TRP A 50 1.49 12.94 -8.46
N CYS A 51 1.42 13.05 -7.14
CA CYS A 51 0.21 13.35 -6.38
C CYS A 51 0.56 14.06 -5.07
N ARG A 52 -0.41 14.76 -4.50
CA ARG A 52 -0.35 15.33 -3.15
C ARG A 52 -1.32 14.62 -2.22
N GLU A 53 -2.45 14.17 -2.75
CA GLU A 53 -3.53 13.52 -2.01
C GLU A 53 -4.15 12.36 -2.81
N ASN A 54 -4.91 11.50 -2.14
CA ASN A 54 -5.51 10.30 -2.77
C ASN A 54 -6.51 10.66 -3.87
N SER A 55 -7.13 11.84 -3.81
CA SER A 55 -8.07 12.31 -4.83
C SER A 55 -7.40 12.56 -6.18
N ASP A 56 -6.12 12.95 -6.19
CA ASP A 56 -5.31 13.13 -7.41
C ASP A 56 -5.14 11.81 -8.19
N CYS A 57 -5.26 10.68 -7.49
CA CYS A 57 -4.95 9.36 -8.02
C CYS A 57 -6.17 8.62 -8.58
N GLY A 58 -7.35 9.24 -8.63
CA GLY A 58 -8.51 8.69 -9.35
C GLY A 58 -8.94 7.30 -8.90
N GLY A 59 -8.98 7.05 -7.59
CA GLY A 59 -9.32 5.74 -7.00
C GLY A 59 -8.12 4.89 -6.59
N LYS A 60 -6.91 5.41 -6.75
CA LYS A 60 -5.65 4.90 -6.17
C LYS A 60 -5.23 5.74 -4.96
N MET A 61 -4.18 5.34 -4.26
CA MET A 61 -3.65 6.08 -3.11
C MET A 61 -2.37 6.83 -3.46
N CYS A 62 -2.25 8.03 -2.92
CA CYS A 62 -1.04 8.82 -3.01
C CYS A 62 -0.09 8.41 -1.90
N CYS A 63 0.96 7.68 -2.27
CA CYS A 63 1.89 7.09 -1.31
C CYS A 63 3.27 7.74 -1.35
N PRO A 64 3.85 8.08 -0.19
CA PRO A 64 5.21 8.58 -0.12
C PRO A 64 6.20 7.44 -0.39
N THR A 65 7.12 7.68 -1.33
CA THR A 65 8.15 6.68 -1.69
C THR A 65 9.34 6.66 -0.74
N GLY A 66 9.43 7.64 0.18
CA GLY A 66 10.61 7.85 1.04
C GLY A 66 11.76 8.59 0.35
N CYS A 67 11.60 8.93 -0.94
CA CYS A 67 12.59 9.62 -1.76
C CYS A 67 12.24 11.09 -1.98
N ASN A 68 11.46 11.71 -1.09
CA ASN A 68 10.90 13.07 -1.22
C ASN A 68 9.97 13.27 -2.43
N TYR A 69 9.35 12.20 -2.96
CA TYR A 69 8.24 12.31 -3.90
C TYR A 69 7.15 11.28 -3.62
N ASN A 70 5.92 11.61 -4.02
CA ASN A 70 4.76 10.74 -3.88
C ASN A 70 4.35 10.16 -5.23
N VAL A 71 3.77 8.96 -5.21
CA VAL A 71 3.26 8.28 -6.40
C VAL A 71 1.88 7.71 -6.15
N CYS A 72 1.06 7.63 -7.20
CA CYS A 72 -0.23 6.96 -7.16
C CYS A 72 -0.06 5.45 -7.28
N ILE A 73 -0.57 4.71 -6.29
CA ILE A 73 -0.47 3.24 -6.23
C ILE A 73 -1.87 2.65 -6.16
#